data_AF-A0A496RMS9-F1
#
_entry.id   AF-A0A496RMS9-F1
#
_cell.length_a   1.000
_cell.length_b   1.000
_cell.length_c   1.000
_cell.angle_alpha   90.00
_cell.angle_beta   90.00
_cell.angle_gamma   90.00
#
_symmetry.space_group_name_H-M   'P 1'
#
loop_
_entity.id
_entity.type
_entity.pdbx_description
1 polymer ?
#
loop_
_entity_poly.entity_id
_entity_poly.type
_entity_poly.pdbx_seq_one_letter_code
_entity_poly.pdbx_strand_id
1 'polypeptide(L)'
;MCQVFTEQDSLLSEPAMIIIYYLIFRSAISQGKLSFVTRQKLLAFKKLVNDNWELAQSDINKADFDLTEFERLSHQRTNEACSIKERLRILEHYLKIETSY
;
A
#
# COMPACT_ATOMS: atom_id res chain seq x y z
N MET A 1 -13.51 -1.74 7.66
CA MET A 1 -12.26 -1.01 7.94
C MET A 1 -11.88 -1.06 9.42
N CYS A 2 -12.78 -0.72 10.36
CA CYS A 2 -12.46 -0.63 11.81
C CYS A 2 -11.99 -1.94 12.46
N GLN A 3 -12.30 -3.12 11.91
CA GLN A 3 -11.82 -4.40 12.43
C GLN A 3 -10.39 -4.77 11.96
N VAL A 4 -9.82 -4.01 11.01
CA VAL A 4 -8.51 -4.29 10.42
C VAL A 4 -7.40 -3.47 11.08
N PHE A 5 -7.72 -2.26 11.54
CA PHE A 5 -6.80 -1.34 12.18
C PHE A 5 -7.04 -1.25 13.69
N THR A 6 -5.98 -1.07 14.46
CA THR A 6 -6.03 -0.86 15.92
C THR A 6 -5.85 0.61 16.26
N GLU A 7 -5.99 0.98 17.53
CA GLU A 7 -5.56 2.32 17.97
C GLU A 7 -4.07 2.53 17.70
N GLN A 8 -3.70 3.74 17.27
CA GLN A 8 -2.33 4.14 16.94
C GLN A 8 -1.63 3.18 15.95
N ASP A 9 -2.39 2.63 15.01
CA ASP A 9 -1.88 1.63 14.08
C ASP A 9 -0.72 2.15 13.23
N SER A 10 0.39 1.41 13.23
CA SER A 10 1.54 1.69 12.37
C SER A 10 1.21 1.64 10.88
N LEU A 11 0.12 0.98 10.46
CA LEU A 11 -0.34 1.01 9.07
C LEU A 11 -0.91 2.38 8.69
N LEU A 12 -1.40 3.15 9.67
CA LEU A 12 -2.04 4.46 9.51
C LEU A 12 -1.13 5.63 9.90
N SER A 13 0.17 5.39 10.07
CA SER A 13 1.13 6.43 10.47
C SER A 13 1.31 7.55 9.44
N GLU A 14 0.93 7.29 8.18
CA GLU A 14 1.01 8.26 7.09
C GLU A 14 -0.39 8.71 6.63
N PRO A 15 -0.65 10.03 6.52
CA PRO A 15 -1.94 10.54 6.07
C PRO A 15 -2.38 10.02 4.69
N ALA A 16 -1.44 9.89 3.73
CA ALA A 16 -1.74 9.34 2.40
C ALA A 16 -2.31 7.91 2.47
N MET A 17 -1.84 7.09 3.41
CA MET A 17 -2.27 5.69 3.52
C MET A 17 -3.73 5.57 3.95
N ILE A 18 -4.27 6.54 4.69
CA ILE A 18 -5.70 6.56 5.04
C ILE A 18 -6.54 6.64 3.77
N ILE A 19 -6.16 7.51 2.83
CA ILE A 19 -6.86 7.67 1.54
C ILE A 19 -6.71 6.41 0.70
N ILE A 20 -5.50 5.88 0.58
CA ILE A 20 -5.21 4.66 -0.19
C ILE A 20 -6.02 3.47 0.36
N TYR A 21 -6.05 3.28 1.67
CA TYR A 21 -6.86 2.23 2.27
C TYR A 21 -8.35 2.44 2.09
N TYR A 22 -8.83 3.67 2.25
CA TYR A 22 -10.25 3.95 1.98
C TYR A 22 -10.63 3.52 0.55
N LEU A 23 -9.82 3.88 -0.44
CA LEU A 23 -10.04 3.52 -1.85
C LEU A 23 -10.00 2.00 -2.05
N ILE A 24 -9.00 1.31 -1.51
CA ILE A 24 -8.90 -0.15 -1.69
C ILE A 24 -10.05 -0.89 -1.01
N PHE A 25 -10.48 -0.46 0.19
CA PHE A 25 -11.63 -1.05 0.88
C PHE A 25 -12.91 -0.81 0.09
N ARG A 26 -13.11 0.39 -0.47
CA ARG A 26 -14.27 0.71 -1.30
C ARG A 26 -14.34 -0.20 -2.52
N SER A 27 -13.22 -0.36 -3.23
CA SER A 27 -13.12 -1.23 -4.42
C SER A 27 -13.26 -2.72 -4.07
N ALA A 28 -12.72 -3.14 -2.94
CA ALA A 28 -12.88 -4.51 -2.45
C ALA A 28 -14.35 -4.84 -2.14
N ILE A 29 -15.09 -3.89 -1.54
CA ILE A 29 -16.52 -4.06 -1.24
C ILE A 29 -17.33 -4.15 -2.54
N SER A 30 -17.10 -3.24 -3.50
CA SER A 30 -17.86 -3.25 -4.76
C SER A 30 -17.64 -4.51 -5.58
N GLN A 31 -16.47 -5.15 -5.46
CA GLN A 31 -16.12 -6.40 -6.13
C GLN A 31 -16.41 -7.67 -5.32
N GLY A 32 -16.92 -7.56 -4.09
CA GLY A 32 -17.09 -8.72 -3.19
C GLY A 32 -15.77 -9.38 -2.75
N LYS A 33 -14.64 -8.66 -2.87
CA LYS A 33 -13.28 -9.11 -2.52
C LYS A 33 -12.82 -8.61 -1.15
N LEU A 34 -13.73 -8.25 -0.24
CA LEU A 34 -13.35 -7.72 1.09
C LEU A 34 -12.43 -8.67 1.87
N SER A 35 -12.59 -9.99 1.70
CA SER A 35 -11.72 -11.02 2.30
C SER A 35 -10.26 -10.96 1.82
N PHE A 36 -9.96 -10.22 0.75
CA PHE A 36 -8.61 -10.01 0.26
C PHE A 36 -7.90 -8.85 0.98
N VAL A 37 -8.65 -7.96 1.64
CA VAL A 37 -8.08 -6.82 2.38
C VAL A 37 -8.10 -7.14 3.88
N THR A 38 -7.10 -7.91 4.32
CA THR A 38 -6.93 -8.30 5.73
C THR A 38 -5.75 -7.60 6.36
N ARG A 39 -5.76 -7.44 7.69
CA ARG A 39 -4.64 -6.90 8.46
C ARG A 39 -3.33 -7.61 8.14
N GLN A 40 -3.35 -8.95 8.14
CA GLN A 40 -2.19 -9.78 7.86
C GLN A 40 -1.59 -9.46 6.48
N LYS A 41 -2.43 -9.30 5.45
CA LYS A 41 -1.96 -8.96 4.10
C LYS A 41 -1.40 -7.55 4.01
N LEU A 42 -2.00 -6.57 4.69
CA LEU A 42 -1.49 -5.19 4.73
C LEU A 42 -0.15 -5.10 5.48
N LEU A 43 0.00 -5.82 6.60
CA LEU A 43 1.28 -5.92 7.31
C LEU A 43 2.34 -6.64 6.48
N ALA A 44 1.97 -7.72 5.79
CA ALA A 44 2.86 -8.43 4.88
C ALA A 44 3.32 -7.55 3.72
N PHE A 45 2.41 -6.74 3.15
CA PHE A 45 2.78 -5.76 2.12
C PHE A 45 3.76 -4.71 2.65
N LYS A 46 3.51 -4.13 3.82
CA LYS A 46 4.43 -3.17 4.44
C LYS A 46 5.81 -3.77 4.68
N LYS A 47 5.87 -5.01 5.17
CA LYS A 47 7.14 -5.73 5.34
C LYS A 47 7.84 -5.96 3.99
N LEU A 48 7.10 -6.39 2.97
CA LEU A 48 7.62 -6.62 1.63
C LEU A 48 8.24 -5.34 1.03
N VAL A 49 7.57 -4.19 1.17
CA VAL A 49 8.10 -2.89 0.74
C VAL A 49 9.39 -2.55 1.48
N ASN A 50 9.41 -2.71 2.81
CA ASN A 50 10.60 -2.42 3.63
C ASN A 50 11.79 -3.34 3.27
N ASP A 51 11.56 -4.66 3.17
CA ASP A 51 12.60 -5.62 2.79
C ASP A 51 13.17 -5.31 1.40
N ASN A 52 12.30 -4.92 0.46
CA ASN A 52 12.72 -4.51 -0.89
C ASN A 52 13.53 -3.22 -0.88
N TRP A 53 13.18 -2.27 -0.02
CA TRP A 53 13.94 -1.02 0.14
C TRP A 53 15.34 -1.26 0.69
N GLU A 54 15.48 -2.14 1.70
CA GLU A 54 16.78 -2.57 2.21
C GLU A 54 17.60 -3.29 1.13
N LEU A 55 16.96 -4.14 0.32
CA LEU A 55 17.59 -4.78 -0.83
C LEU A 55 18.07 -3.72 -1.84
N ALA A 56 17.25 -2.74 -2.19
CA ALA A 56 17.60 -1.69 -3.15
C ALA A 56 18.81 -0.86 -2.73
N GLN A 57 19.00 -0.64 -1.42
CA GLN A 57 20.18 0.05 -0.88
C GLN A 57 21.47 -0.77 -1.05
N SER A 58 21.37 -2.10 -1.04
CA SER A 58 22.52 -3.00 -1.18
C SER A 58 22.80 -3.43 -2.63
N ASP A 59 21.76 -3.70 -3.42
CA ASP A 59 21.83 -4.12 -4.82
C ASP A 59 20.55 -3.73 -5.56
N ILE A 60 20.53 -2.52 -6.11
CA ILE A 60 19.36 -1.96 -6.82
C ILE A 60 18.89 -2.81 -8.00
N ASN A 61 19.79 -3.59 -8.64
CA ASN A 61 19.42 -4.39 -9.80
C ASN A 61 18.58 -5.62 -9.45
N LYS A 62 18.55 -6.00 -8.16
CA LYS A 62 17.73 -7.11 -7.65
C LYS A 62 16.43 -6.65 -6.99
N ALA A 63 16.28 -5.35 -6.77
CA ALA A 63 15.09 -4.80 -6.15
C ALA A 63 13.93 -4.69 -7.15
N ASP A 64 12.72 -4.90 -6.65
CA ASP A 64 11.49 -4.64 -7.37
C ASP A 64 11.28 -3.12 -7.49
N PHE A 65 11.18 -2.65 -8.74
CA PHE A 65 11.04 -1.24 -9.05
C PHE A 65 9.77 -0.62 -8.46
N ASP A 66 8.63 -1.31 -8.55
CA ASP A 66 7.34 -0.82 -8.07
C ASP A 66 7.38 -0.64 -6.55
N LEU A 67 7.95 -1.61 -5.82
CA LEU A 67 8.09 -1.50 -4.36
C LEU A 67 9.10 -0.43 -3.93
N THR A 68 10.19 -0.24 -4.67
CA THR A 68 11.14 0.86 -4.44
C THR A 68 10.48 2.22 -4.67
N GLU A 69 9.68 2.33 -5.73
CA GLU A 69 8.95 3.55 -6.06
C GLU A 69 7.87 3.86 -5.01
N PHE A 70 7.16 2.84 -4.53
CA PHE A 70 6.21 2.99 -3.41
C PHE A 70 6.89 3.64 -2.21
N GLU A 71 8.04 3.12 -1.81
CA GLU A 71 8.78 3.59 -0.64
C GLU A 71 9.36 4.99 -0.87
N ARG A 72 9.85 5.28 -2.09
CA ARG A 72 10.33 6.61 -2.48
C ARG A 72 9.23 7.66 -2.32
N LEU A 73 8.02 7.38 -2.80
CA LEU A 73 6.84 8.26 -2.67
C LEU A 73 6.39 8.40 -1.21
N SER A 74 6.51 7.34 -0.41
CA SER A 74 6.28 7.36 1.05
C SER A 74 7.19 8.36 1.74
N HIS A 75 8.49 8.31 1.46
CA HIS A 75 9.50 9.18 2.06
C HIS A 75 9.35 10.65 1.69
N GLN A 76 8.92 10.94 0.47
CA GLN A 76 8.64 12.32 0.04
C GLN A 76 7.46 12.95 0.80
N ARG A 77 6.62 12.14 1.47
CA ARG A 77 5.41 12.57 2.20
C ARG A 77 4.47 13.43 1.35
N THR A 78 4.52 13.26 0.03
CA THR A 78 3.68 13.97 -0.91
C THR A 78 2.29 13.32 -0.94
N ASN A 79 1.28 14.06 -0.49
CA ASN A 79 -0.13 13.66 -0.54
C ASN A 79 -0.81 14.08 -1.86
N GLU A 80 -0.02 14.28 -2.92
CA GLU A 80 -0.53 14.65 -4.22
C GLU A 80 -1.26 13.49 -4.90
N ALA A 81 -2.21 13.82 -5.78
CA ALA A 81 -3.03 12.82 -6.46
C ALA A 81 -2.19 11.79 -7.23
N CYS A 82 -1.08 12.19 -7.87
CA CYS A 82 -0.20 11.28 -8.59
C CYS A 82 0.48 10.27 -7.67
N SER A 83 1.02 10.73 -6.53
CA SER A 83 1.62 9.87 -5.49
C SER A 83 0.61 8.86 -4.96
N ILE A 84 -0.61 9.32 -4.62
CA ILE A 84 -1.68 8.45 -4.11
C ILE A 84 -2.08 7.41 -5.15
N LYS A 85 -2.24 7.80 -6.43
CA LYS A 85 -2.62 6.89 -7.52
C LYS A 85 -1.57 5.80 -7.73
N GLU A 86 -0.29 6.15 -7.74
CA GLU A 86 0.77 5.18 -7.98
C GLU A 86 0.90 4.18 -6.83
N ARG A 87 0.91 4.68 -5.59
CA ARG A 87 0.93 3.82 -4.40
C ARG A 87 -0.31 2.92 -4.34
N LEU A 88 -1.48 3.43 -4.73
CA LEU A 88 -2.70 2.63 -4.82
C LEU A 88 -2.56 1.54 -5.89
N ARG A 89 -2.08 1.85 -7.11
CA ARG A 89 -1.87 0.88 -8.19
C ARG A 89 -0.99 -0.30 -7.75
N ILE A 90 0.07 -0.02 -7.01
CA ILE A 90 1.00 -1.05 -6.53
C ILE A 90 0.32 -1.94 -5.47
N LEU A 91 -0.42 -1.33 -4.53
CA LEU A 91 -1.18 -2.09 -3.53
C LEU A 91 -2.32 -2.92 -4.15
N GLU A 92 -3.00 -2.38 -5.16
CA GLU A 92 -4.00 -3.04 -5.97
C GLU A 92 -3.45 -4.30 -6.63
N HIS A 93 -2.30 -4.17 -7.28
CA HIS A 93 -1.60 -5.29 -7.90
C HIS A 93 -1.30 -6.40 -6.87
N TYR A 94 -0.76 -6.03 -5.70
CA TYR A 94 -0.46 -6.97 -4.62
C TYR A 94 -1.72 -7.69 -4.09
N LEU A 95 -2.83 -6.95 -3.91
CA LEU A 95 -4.08 -7.50 -3.35
C LEU A 95 -5.01 -8.13 -4.40
N LYS A 96 -4.70 -7.98 -5.70
CA LYS A 96 -5.50 -8.42 -6.86
C LYS A 96 -6.90 -7.79 -6.88
N ILE A 97 -6.95 -6.49 -6.60
CA ILE A 97 -8.15 -5.64 -6.60
C ILE A 97 -7.90 -4.51 -7.58
N GLU A 98 -8.90 -4.12 -8.37
CA GLU A 98 -8.79 -3.03 -9.35
C GLU A 98 -9.75 -1.89 -8.98
N THR A 99 -9.28 -0.67 -8.78
CA THR A 99 -10.22 0.45 -8.58
C THR A 99 -10.80 0.89 -9.91
N SER A 100 -12.12 0.79 -10.04
CA SER A 100 -12.87 1.47 -11.10
C SER A 100 -13.06 2.93 -10.68
N TYR A 101 -12.51 3.86 -11.46
CA TYR A 101 -12.75 5.30 -11.31
C TYR A 101 -14.00 5.72 -12.07
#